data_AF-A0A7S2JG01-F1
#
_entry.id   AF-A0A7S2JG01-F1
#
_cell.length_a   1.000
_cell.length_b   1.000
_cell.length_c   1.000
_cell.angle_alpha   90.00
_cell.angle_beta   90.00
_cell.angle_gamma   90.00
#
_symmetry.space_group_name_H-M   'P 1'
#
loop_
_entity.id
_entity.type
_entity.pdbx_description
1 polymer ?
#
loop_
_entity_poly.entity_id
_entity_poly.type
_entity_poly.pdbx_seq_one_letter_code
_entity_poly.pdbx_strand_id
1 'polypeptide(L)'
;PPLSPLPSPPPSPPPVPPPPSPPPSPPPPVLPPPSPPPHVLLDISDADPPPETILYVIHEDPYDIQLSGNHTLNVGDYIQFMPMDEDDDGEDDREDCNSASAAPALSGGLLSSSMDVTIALPNGIDTEFKTYALCLAPASYFSTSPNDDDFYWLPYVKIIV
;
A
#
# COMPACT_ATOMS: atom_id res chain seq x y z
N PRO A 1 -99.17 -13.97 -23.94
CA PRO A 1 -98.29 -15.14 -23.64
C PRO A 1 -97.20 -14.71 -22.64
N PRO A 2 -97.06 -15.37 -21.48
CA PRO A 2 -96.03 -15.02 -20.50
C PRO A 2 -94.64 -15.41 -21.02
N LEU A 3 -93.67 -14.50 -20.86
CA LEU A 3 -92.26 -14.73 -21.20
C LEU A 3 -91.66 -15.75 -20.22
N SER A 4 -90.98 -16.76 -20.77
CA SER A 4 -90.27 -17.76 -19.97
C SER A 4 -89.06 -17.13 -19.26
N PRO A 5 -88.75 -17.52 -18.01
CA PRO A 5 -87.61 -16.99 -17.29
C PRO A 5 -86.30 -17.44 -17.94
N LEU A 6 -85.33 -16.52 -18.04
CA LEU A 6 -83.98 -16.80 -18.52
C LEU A 6 -83.28 -17.80 -17.58
N PRO A 7 -82.53 -18.78 -18.12
CA PRO A 7 -81.73 -19.69 -17.31
C PRO A 7 -80.64 -18.92 -16.55
N SER A 8 -80.38 -19.33 -15.31
CA SER A 8 -79.33 -18.76 -14.47
C SER A 8 -77.94 -19.01 -15.08
N PRO A 9 -76.99 -18.07 -14.95
CA PRO A 9 -75.63 -18.28 -15.42
C PRO A 9 -74.95 -19.41 -14.64
N PRO A 10 -74.01 -20.14 -15.28
CA PRO A 10 -73.26 -21.19 -14.61
C PRO A 10 -72.38 -20.62 -13.48
N PRO A 11 -72.09 -21.42 -12.45
CA PRO A 11 -71.19 -21.01 -11.38
C PRO A 11 -69.78 -20.75 -11.92
N SER A 12 -69.15 -19.70 -11.40
CA SER A 12 -67.75 -19.37 -11.72
C SER A 12 -66.81 -20.52 -11.32
N PRO A 13 -65.77 -20.81 -12.12
CA PRO A 13 -64.76 -21.79 -11.75
C PRO A 13 -64.02 -21.36 -10.48
N PRO A 14 -63.52 -22.32 -9.68
CA PRO A 14 -62.73 -22.02 -8.50
C PRO A 14 -61.41 -21.31 -8.88
N PRO A 15 -60.90 -20.44 -8.00
CA PRO A 15 -59.60 -19.80 -8.22
C PRO A 15 -58.47 -20.84 -8.24
N VAL A 16 -57.53 -20.67 -9.18
CA VAL A 16 -56.33 -21.50 -9.30
C VAL A 16 -55.35 -21.15 -8.16
N PRO A 17 -54.75 -22.14 -7.47
CA PRO A 17 -53.76 -21.86 -6.44
C PRO A 17 -52.53 -21.14 -7.02
N PRO A 18 -51.88 -20.26 -6.23
CA PRO A 18 -50.66 -19.60 -6.67
C PRO A 18 -49.54 -20.62 -6.92
N PRO A 19 -48.64 -20.36 -7.88
CA PRO A 19 -47.48 -21.21 -8.10
C PRO A 19 -46.57 -21.25 -6.86
N PRO A 20 -45.85 -22.37 -6.63
CA PRO A 20 -44.89 -22.47 -5.55
C PRO A 20 -43.76 -21.43 -5.72
N SER A 21 -43.30 -20.88 -4.60
CA SER A 21 -42.18 -19.93 -4.58
C SER A 21 -40.91 -20.61 -5.10
N PRO A 22 -40.06 -19.88 -5.86
CA PRO A 22 -38.76 -20.39 -6.25
C PRO A 22 -37.89 -20.67 -5.00
N PRO A 23 -36.97 -21.64 -5.07
CA PRO A 23 -36.04 -21.90 -3.98
C PRO A 23 -35.16 -20.67 -3.72
N PRO A 24 -34.70 -20.45 -2.48
CA PRO A 24 -33.77 -19.39 -2.17
C PRO A 24 -32.46 -19.57 -2.94
N SER A 25 -31.89 -18.47 -3.44
CA SER A 25 -30.59 -18.47 -4.10
C SER A 25 -29.49 -18.96 -3.14
N PRO A 26 -28.50 -19.71 -3.63
CA PRO A 26 -27.34 -20.06 -2.81
C PRO A 26 -26.62 -18.79 -2.33
N PRO A 27 -25.99 -18.82 -1.15
CA PRO A 27 -25.19 -17.71 -0.68
C PRO A 27 -24.04 -17.43 -1.68
N PRO A 28 -23.60 -16.17 -1.81
CA PRO A 28 -22.46 -15.84 -2.63
C PRO A 28 -21.21 -16.62 -2.16
N PRO A 29 -20.30 -17.00 -3.07
CA PRO A 29 -19.05 -17.62 -2.68
C PRO A 29 -18.28 -16.67 -1.75
N VAL A 30 -17.78 -17.22 -0.64
CA VAL A 30 -16.89 -16.48 0.27
C VAL A 30 -15.58 -16.28 -0.48
N LEU A 31 -15.21 -15.01 -0.70
CA LEU A 31 -13.93 -14.68 -1.28
C LEU A 31 -12.82 -15.11 -0.31
N PRO A 32 -11.71 -15.70 -0.81
CA PRO A 32 -10.56 -15.95 0.04
C PRO A 32 -10.04 -14.62 0.60
N PRO A 33 -9.41 -14.63 1.79
CA PRO A 33 -8.76 -13.44 2.30
C PRO A 33 -7.67 -12.96 1.32
N PRO A 34 -7.39 -11.66 1.27
CA PRO A 34 -6.26 -11.14 0.50
C PRO A 34 -4.94 -11.76 1.01
N SER A 35 -3.99 -11.97 0.09
CA SER A 35 -2.63 -12.39 0.43
C SER A 35 -1.93 -11.30 1.25
N PRO A 36 -1.07 -11.67 2.21
CA PRO A 36 -0.25 -10.69 2.92
C PRO A 36 0.75 -10.01 1.98
N PRO A 37 1.24 -8.81 2.33
CA PRO A 37 2.34 -8.15 1.63
C PRO A 37 3.60 -9.04 1.56
N PRO A 38 4.44 -8.88 0.52
CA PRO A 38 5.76 -9.49 0.51
C PRO A 38 6.62 -8.93 1.64
N HIS A 39 7.31 -9.81 2.36
CA HIS A 39 8.30 -9.42 3.37
C HIS A 39 9.70 -9.48 2.76
N VAL A 40 10.44 -8.38 2.82
CA VAL A 40 11.77 -8.24 2.21
C VAL A 40 12.77 -7.77 3.26
N LEU A 41 13.97 -8.35 3.24
CA LEU A 41 15.09 -7.92 4.06
C LEU A 41 16.00 -7.00 3.24
N LEU A 42 16.23 -5.78 3.72
CA LEU A 42 17.17 -4.82 3.15
C LEU A 42 18.41 -4.74 4.08
N ASP A 43 19.56 -5.16 3.57
CA ASP A 43 20.83 -5.12 4.31
C ASP A 43 21.55 -3.81 3.96
N ILE A 44 21.65 -2.91 4.94
CA ILE A 44 22.26 -1.59 4.79
C ILE A 44 23.67 -1.64 5.39
N SER A 45 24.67 -1.33 4.56
CA SER A 45 26.06 -1.35 4.99
C SER A 45 26.79 -0.01 4.89
N ASP A 46 27.41 0.39 6.00
CA ASP A 46 28.30 1.56 6.12
C ASP A 46 29.77 1.20 5.91
N ALA A 47 30.05 0.27 4.99
CA ALA A 47 31.42 0.09 4.52
C ALA A 47 31.91 1.39 3.84
N ASP A 48 33.23 1.53 3.66
CA ASP A 48 33.81 2.67 2.93
C ASP A 48 34.54 2.16 1.67
N PRO A 49 33.98 2.39 0.45
CA PRO A 49 32.67 3.00 0.19
C PRO A 49 31.50 2.06 0.52
N PRO A 50 30.29 2.60 0.78
CA PRO A 50 29.14 1.77 1.09
C PRO A 50 28.68 1.02 -0.18
N PRO A 51 28.39 -0.30 -0.08
CA PRO A 51 27.85 -1.04 -1.22
C PRO A 51 26.43 -0.57 -1.54
N GLU A 52 26.08 -0.53 -2.83
CA GLU A 52 24.71 -0.26 -3.24
C GLU A 52 23.79 -1.44 -2.87
N THR A 53 22.67 -1.11 -2.22
CA THR A 53 21.59 -2.03 -1.90
C THR A 53 20.37 -1.63 -2.72
N ILE A 54 19.96 -2.48 -3.66
CA ILE A 54 18.88 -2.18 -4.62
C ILE A 54 17.75 -3.19 -4.45
N LEU A 55 16.52 -2.69 -4.31
CA LEU A 55 15.29 -3.49 -4.30
C LEU A 55 14.37 -3.08 -5.45
N TYR A 56 13.87 -4.05 -6.20
CA TYR A 56 12.82 -3.81 -7.21
C TYR A 56 11.45 -4.16 -6.62
N VAL A 57 10.51 -3.23 -6.70
CA VAL A 57 9.13 -3.41 -6.21
C VAL A 57 8.12 -3.11 -7.30
N ILE A 58 6.88 -3.55 -7.10
CA ILE A 58 5.76 -3.20 -7.97
C ILE A 58 5.13 -1.91 -7.44
N HIS A 59 4.84 -0.97 -8.33
CA HIS A 59 4.23 0.30 -7.97
C HIS A 59 2.88 0.12 -7.25
N GLU A 60 2.66 0.94 -6.23
CA GLU A 60 1.43 0.99 -5.41
C GLU A 60 1.05 -0.31 -4.67
N ASP A 61 1.82 -1.37 -4.82
CA ASP A 61 1.69 -2.59 -4.03
C ASP A 61 2.44 -2.43 -2.70
N PRO A 62 1.84 -2.82 -1.56
CA PRO A 62 2.50 -2.73 -0.26
C PRO A 62 3.58 -3.81 -0.09
N TYR A 63 4.73 -3.42 0.47
CA TYR A 63 5.84 -4.27 0.86
C TYR A 63 6.21 -4.03 2.32
N ASP A 64 6.39 -5.09 3.08
CA ASP A 64 6.93 -5.03 4.43
C ASP A 64 8.45 -5.17 4.35
N ILE A 65 9.16 -4.06 4.54
CA ILE A 65 10.62 -4.00 4.47
C ILE A 65 11.20 -4.05 5.87
N GLN A 66 12.00 -5.08 6.14
CA GLN A 66 12.83 -5.17 7.32
C GLN A 66 14.23 -4.64 7.01
N LEU A 67 14.68 -3.64 7.75
CA LEU A 67 16.04 -3.13 7.66
C LEU A 67 16.98 -3.92 8.57
N SER A 68 18.17 -4.18 8.07
CA SER A 68 19.23 -4.90 8.78
C SER A 68 20.60 -4.39 8.32
N GLY A 69 21.67 -5.00 8.83
CA GLY A 69 23.03 -4.71 8.40
C GLY A 69 23.89 -4.10 9.50
N ASN A 70 24.90 -3.33 9.11
CA ASN A 70 25.83 -2.68 10.03
C ASN A 70 25.63 -1.15 10.13
N HIS A 71 24.67 -0.59 9.39
CA HIS A 71 24.20 0.78 9.64
C HIS A 71 23.54 0.89 11.01
N THR A 72 23.79 2.00 11.72
CA THR A 72 23.21 2.19 13.05
C THR A 72 21.75 2.61 12.93
N LEU A 73 20.84 1.67 13.10
CA LEU A 73 19.39 1.88 13.14
C LEU A 73 18.84 1.61 14.53
N ASN A 74 17.88 2.42 14.96
CA ASN A 74 17.20 2.30 16.23
C ASN A 74 15.68 2.21 16.04
N VAL A 75 15.04 1.54 16.99
CA VAL A 75 13.57 1.52 17.06
C VAL A 75 13.08 2.95 17.24
N GLY A 76 12.12 3.35 16.40
CA GLY A 76 11.60 4.72 16.38
C GLY A 76 12.38 5.70 15.52
N ASP A 77 13.47 5.28 14.86
CA ASP A 77 14.03 6.10 13.77
C ASP A 77 12.98 6.24 12.67
N TYR A 78 12.94 7.40 12.03
CA TYR A 78 12.00 7.67 10.95
C TYR A 78 12.73 7.53 9.62
N ILE A 79 12.21 6.66 8.75
CA ILE A 79 12.74 6.49 7.40
C ILE A 79 11.75 6.96 6.36
N GLN A 80 12.27 7.48 5.27
CA GLN A 80 11.47 7.99 4.17
C GLN A 80 12.16 7.72 2.85
N PHE A 81 11.51 7.00 1.94
CA PHE A 81 12.00 6.82 0.58
C PHE A 81 11.58 8.02 -0.27
N MET A 82 12.55 8.78 -0.75
CA MET A 82 12.36 9.98 -1.55
C MET A 82 12.78 9.72 -3.00
N PRO A 83 12.03 10.24 -3.98
CA PRO A 83 12.38 10.08 -5.39
C PRO A 83 13.75 10.70 -5.67
N MET A 84 14.64 9.94 -6.31
CA MET A 84 15.88 10.47 -6.88
C MET A 84 15.58 11.10 -8.24
N ASP A 85 16.20 12.24 -8.53
CA ASP A 85 16.24 12.77 -9.88
C ASP A 85 17.31 12.04 -10.69
N GLU A 86 17.04 11.75 -11.96
CA GLU A 86 17.93 10.95 -12.80
C GLU A 86 19.27 11.66 -13.10
N ASP A 87 19.27 12.99 -12.93
CA ASP A 87 20.42 13.86 -13.09
C ASP A 87 21.17 14.13 -11.77
N ASP A 88 20.67 13.61 -10.64
CA ASP A 88 21.30 13.76 -9.34
C ASP A 88 22.36 12.67 -9.14
N ASP A 89 23.62 13.08 -9.10
CA ASP A 89 24.78 12.23 -8.85
C ASP A 89 25.02 11.97 -7.36
N GLY A 90 24.15 12.51 -6.48
CA GLY A 90 24.19 12.31 -5.04
C GLY A 90 25.38 13.01 -4.39
N GLU A 91 25.83 14.14 -4.96
CA GLU A 91 26.91 14.96 -4.39
C GLU A 91 26.38 16.07 -3.43
N ASP A 92 25.07 16.32 -3.34
CA ASP A 92 24.45 17.28 -2.40
C ASP A 92 23.46 16.62 -1.41
N ASP A 93 24.02 15.80 -0.52
CA ASP A 93 23.37 14.87 0.44
C ASP A 93 22.26 15.42 1.35
N ARG A 94 21.98 16.72 1.33
CA ARG A 94 20.94 17.34 2.18
C ARG A 94 19.74 17.83 1.42
N GLU A 95 19.90 18.20 0.15
CA GLU A 95 18.80 18.77 -0.60
C GLU A 95 17.79 17.69 -1.04
N ASP A 96 18.23 16.43 -1.15
CA ASP A 96 17.39 15.30 -1.60
C ASP A 96 16.37 14.82 -0.56
N CYS A 97 16.59 15.16 0.72
CA CYS A 97 15.63 14.90 1.80
C CYS A 97 14.68 16.07 2.07
N ASN A 98 14.75 17.14 1.27
CA ASN A 98 13.78 18.22 1.36
C ASN A 98 12.37 17.69 1.10
N SER A 99 11.42 18.02 1.96
CA SER A 99 10.05 17.47 1.98
C SER A 99 9.89 16.03 2.48
N ALA A 100 10.94 15.39 3.02
CA ALA A 100 10.80 14.05 3.62
C ALA A 100 9.76 14.03 4.75
N SER A 101 9.67 15.10 5.54
CA SER A 101 8.66 15.21 6.61
C SER A 101 7.21 15.35 6.11
N ALA A 102 7.03 15.77 4.85
CA ALA A 102 5.74 15.95 4.19
C ALA A 102 5.42 14.84 3.18
N ALA A 103 6.28 13.83 3.07
CA ALA A 103 6.13 12.76 2.11
C ALA A 103 4.89 11.88 2.42
N PRO A 104 4.37 11.15 1.42
CA PRO A 104 3.20 10.29 1.62
C PRO A 104 3.44 9.23 2.70
N ALA A 105 2.40 8.89 3.47
CA ALA A 105 2.47 7.97 4.61
C ALA A 105 2.89 6.53 4.25
N LEU A 106 2.89 6.16 2.97
CA LEU A 106 3.34 4.85 2.48
C LEU A 106 4.70 4.91 1.78
N SER A 107 5.38 6.05 1.82
CA SER A 107 6.74 6.16 1.33
C SER A 107 7.77 5.91 2.45
N GLY A 108 7.33 5.65 3.69
CA GLY A 108 8.20 5.47 4.84
C GLY A 108 7.42 5.45 6.15
N GLY A 109 8.13 5.66 7.26
CA GLY A 109 7.56 5.72 8.59
C GLY A 109 8.56 5.45 9.71
N LEU A 110 8.03 5.34 10.93
CA LEU A 110 8.82 4.94 12.10
C LEU A 110 9.18 3.46 12.02
N LEU A 111 10.45 3.15 12.27
CA LEU A 111 10.91 1.78 12.42
C LEU A 111 10.27 1.12 13.65
N SER A 112 9.64 -0.03 13.40
CA SER A 112 9.05 -0.85 14.45
C SER A 112 10.11 -1.47 15.37
N SER A 113 9.68 -2.18 16.42
CA SER A 113 10.59 -2.97 17.28
C SER A 113 11.36 -4.06 16.53
N SER A 114 10.88 -4.50 15.37
CA SER A 114 11.55 -5.50 14.51
C SER A 114 12.33 -4.87 13.36
N MET A 115 12.52 -3.54 13.37
CA MET A 115 13.15 -2.75 12.31
C MET A 115 12.43 -2.86 10.96
N ASP A 116 11.09 -2.97 11.00
CA ASP A 116 10.26 -3.02 9.80
C ASP A 116 9.49 -1.72 9.55
N VAL A 117 9.20 -1.48 8.27
CA VAL A 117 8.29 -0.46 7.75
C VAL A 117 7.46 -1.07 6.62
N THR A 118 6.23 -0.62 6.44
CA THR A 118 5.44 -0.94 5.25
C THR A 118 5.50 0.22 4.27
N ILE A 119 5.86 -0.04 3.02
CA ILE A 119 5.86 0.98 1.96
C ILE A 119 5.00 0.56 0.77
N ALA A 120 4.47 1.53 0.04
CA ALA A 120 3.84 1.39 -1.26
C ALA A 120 4.18 2.64 -2.07
N LEU A 121 5.11 2.51 -3.02
CA LEU A 121 5.67 3.64 -3.77
C LEU A 121 4.97 3.80 -5.12
N PRO A 122 4.66 5.04 -5.55
CA PRO A 122 4.11 5.27 -6.87
C PRO A 122 5.18 5.05 -7.95
N ASN A 123 4.74 4.81 -9.18
CA ASN A 123 5.66 4.76 -10.32
C ASN A 123 6.06 6.18 -10.78
N GLY A 124 7.05 6.27 -11.66
CA GLY A 124 7.34 7.46 -12.44
C GLY A 124 6.19 7.87 -13.35
N ILE A 125 6.29 9.08 -13.89
CA ILE A 125 5.37 9.56 -14.93
C ILE A 125 5.62 8.71 -16.20
N ASP A 126 4.56 8.34 -16.93
CA ASP A 126 4.65 7.67 -18.24
C ASP A 126 5.36 6.31 -18.28
N THR A 127 5.18 5.45 -17.25
CA THR A 127 5.69 4.06 -17.18
C THR A 127 7.21 3.90 -17.08
N GLU A 128 7.92 5.00 -16.85
CA GLU A 128 9.35 4.99 -16.57
C GLU A 128 9.62 4.54 -15.13
N PHE A 129 10.67 3.74 -14.94
CA PHE A 129 11.09 3.31 -13.62
C PHE A 129 11.46 4.54 -12.78
N LYS A 130 10.99 4.60 -11.54
CA LYS A 130 11.43 5.66 -10.62
C LYS A 130 12.33 5.07 -9.54
N THR A 131 13.51 5.65 -9.40
CA THR A 131 14.42 5.32 -8.31
C THR A 131 14.08 6.17 -7.10
N TYR A 132 14.01 5.54 -5.95
CA TYR A 132 13.89 6.17 -4.64
C TYR A 132 15.13 5.85 -3.82
N ALA A 133 15.60 6.79 -3.02
CA ALA A 133 16.63 6.53 -2.02
C ALA A 133 16.14 6.88 -0.61
N LEU A 134 16.89 6.39 0.38
CA LEU A 134 16.49 6.42 1.77
C LEU A 134 16.94 7.73 2.44
N CYS A 135 15.99 8.48 2.96
CA CYS A 135 16.20 9.52 3.96
C CYS A 135 15.97 8.94 5.35
N LEU A 136 16.89 9.18 6.28
CA LEU A 136 16.82 8.67 7.64
C LEU A 136 16.92 9.82 8.65
N ALA A 137 15.96 9.90 9.55
CA ALA A 137 15.98 10.79 10.70
C ALA A 137 16.07 9.95 11.99
N PRO A 138 17.17 10.06 12.76
CA PRO A 138 17.30 9.35 14.03
C PRO A 138 16.27 9.81 15.05
N ALA A 139 15.73 8.87 15.83
CA ALA A 139 14.75 9.14 16.88
C ALA A 139 15.25 10.15 17.92
N SER A 140 16.57 10.28 18.08
CA SER A 140 17.18 11.25 19.00
C SER A 140 17.06 12.70 18.55
N TYR A 141 16.72 12.95 17.28
CA TYR A 141 16.70 14.31 16.71
C TYR A 141 15.33 14.97 16.82
N PHE A 142 14.26 14.20 17.01
CA PHE A 142 12.90 14.71 17.12
C PHE A 142 12.14 14.11 18.32
N SER A 143 11.05 14.76 18.73
CA SER A 143 10.23 14.31 19.88
C SER A 143 8.88 13.72 19.48
N THR A 144 8.28 14.19 18.39
CA THR A 144 6.98 13.71 17.88
C THR A 144 7.03 13.32 16.42
N SER A 145 7.66 14.15 15.59
CA SER A 145 7.80 13.96 14.15
C SER A 145 9.06 14.70 13.68
N PRO A 146 9.84 14.13 12.76
CA PRO A 146 10.97 14.82 12.18
C PRO A 146 10.51 16.00 11.31
N ASN A 147 11.35 17.02 11.23
CA ASN A 147 11.32 18.04 10.20
C ASN A 147 12.38 17.71 9.13
N ASP A 148 12.38 18.43 8.00
CA ASP A 148 13.28 18.10 6.88
C ASP A 148 14.77 18.18 7.26
N ASP A 149 15.17 19.07 8.19
CA ASP A 149 16.56 19.20 8.64
C ASP A 149 17.03 18.03 9.52
N ASP A 150 16.09 17.19 10.00
CA ASP A 150 16.42 16.02 10.83
C ASP A 150 16.88 14.82 9.98
N PHE A 151 16.64 14.85 8.67
CA PHE A 151 16.96 13.76 7.76
C PHE A 151 18.37 13.89 7.17
N TYR A 152 19.01 12.74 6.96
CA TYR A 152 20.19 12.63 6.12
C TYR A 152 19.96 11.60 5.02
N TRP A 153 20.63 11.82 3.89
CA TRP A 153 20.49 11.02 2.70
C TRP A 153 21.39 9.78 2.72
N LEU A 154 20.83 8.66 2.29
CA LEU A 154 21.51 7.39 2.08
C LEU A 154 21.32 6.96 0.61
N PRO A 155 22.08 7.57 -0.33
CA PRO A 155 21.88 7.37 -1.77
C PRO A 155 22.18 5.94 -2.23
N TYR A 156 22.92 5.16 -1.44
CA TYR A 156 23.26 3.78 -1.74
C TYR A 156 22.15 2.78 -1.40
N VAL A 157 21.08 3.21 -0.70
CA VAL A 157 19.92 2.37 -0.40
C VAL A 157 18.78 2.75 -1.35
N LYS A 158 18.60 1.97 -2.41
CA LYS A 158 17.73 2.29 -3.54
C LYS A 158 16.53 1.35 -3.63
N ILE A 159 15.37 1.91 -3.92
CA ILE A 159 14.19 1.16 -4.35
C ILE A 159 13.80 1.61 -5.75
N ILE A 160 13.71 0.68 -6.67
CA ILE A 160 13.31 0.91 -8.05
C ILE A 160 11.90 0.37 -8.22
N VAL A 161 11.01 1.26 -8.62
CA VAL A 161 9.58 1.01 -8.85
C VAL A 161 9.31 1.01 -10.35
#